data_AF-A0AAD5ED69-F1
#
_entry.id   AF-A0AAD5ED69-F1
#
_cell.length_a   1.000
_cell.length_b   1.000
_cell.length_c   1.000
_cell.angle_alpha   90.00
_cell.angle_beta   90.00
_cell.angle_gamma   90.00
#
_symmetry.space_group_name_H-M   'P 1'
#
loop_
_entity.id
_entity.type
_entity.pdbx_description
1 polymer ?
#
loop_
_entity_poly.entity_id
_entity_poly.type
_entity_poly.pdbx_seq_one_letter_code
_entity_poly.pdbx_strand_id
1 'polypeptide(L)'
;MSVIENLSSVKIALIVAACFFQYGRYWADWAFDYYLIWSDPAARPNAFANAALYYANQNDTPQVHQYISCVDLLIASIGIGAGLASMRDANILFDGASLVLMISAIASHVTSIIPSIDLVAKSSNEDEIMEALKNIAVAHTIIVTAVTGIVLLQVAHYFCIRRWAREDAAEHTKHAKKHKHKAH
;
A
#
# COMPACT_ATOMS: atom_id res chain seq x y z
N MET A 1 -18.03 -23.39 0.12
CA MET A 1 -17.22 -22.29 -0.41
C MET A 1 -16.78 -22.69 -1.79
N SER A 2 -17.12 -21.92 -2.83
CA SER A 2 -16.71 -22.27 -4.20
C SER A 2 -15.19 -22.08 -4.36
N VAL A 3 -14.55 -22.80 -5.28
CA VAL A 3 -13.09 -22.67 -5.57
C VAL A 3 -12.71 -21.21 -5.87
N ILE A 4 -13.61 -20.47 -6.50
CA ILE A 4 -13.44 -19.06 -6.87
C ILE A 4 -13.43 -18.15 -5.64
N GLU A 5 -14.29 -18.42 -4.66
CA GLU A 5 -14.37 -17.64 -3.41
C GLU A 5 -13.09 -17.81 -2.56
N ASN A 6 -12.56 -19.04 -2.54
CA ASN A 6 -11.26 -19.31 -1.91
C ASN A 6 -10.13 -18.54 -2.61
N LEU A 7 -10.11 -18.54 -3.94
CA LEU A 7 -9.07 -17.84 -4.70
C LEU A 7 -9.11 -16.33 -4.48
N SER A 8 -10.29 -15.72 -4.46
CA SER A 8 -10.45 -14.28 -4.16
C SER A 8 -10.03 -13.93 -2.73
N SER A 9 -10.36 -14.78 -1.76
CA SER A 9 -9.99 -14.57 -0.36
C SER A 9 -8.47 -14.68 -0.15
N VAL A 10 -7.83 -15.65 -0.81
CA VAL A 10 -6.36 -15.79 -0.81
C VAL A 10 -5.70 -14.57 -1.45
N LYS A 11 -6.21 -14.09 -2.60
CA LYS A 11 -5.72 -12.87 -3.25
C LYS A 11 -5.75 -11.68 -2.29
N ILE A 12 -6.90 -11.43 -1.66
CA ILE A 12 -7.08 -10.33 -0.71
C ILE A 12 -6.08 -10.45 0.45
N ALA A 13 -5.92 -11.65 1.01
CA ALA A 13 -4.99 -11.90 2.10
C ALA A 13 -3.53 -11.59 1.71
N LEU A 14 -3.12 -11.98 0.49
CA LEU A 14 -1.77 -11.70 -0.01
C LEU A 14 -1.54 -10.20 -0.24
N ILE A 15 -2.51 -9.47 -0.80
CA ILE A 15 -2.41 -8.02 -1.00
C ILE A 15 -2.29 -7.31 0.34
N VAL A 16 -3.14 -7.66 1.31
CA VAL A 16 -3.12 -7.08 2.65
C VAL A 16 -1.79 -7.40 3.36
N ALA A 17 -1.29 -8.63 3.25
CA ALA A 17 0.01 -9.00 3.81
C ALA A 17 1.15 -8.16 3.22
N ALA A 18 1.19 -7.97 1.90
CA ALA A 18 2.17 -7.12 1.24
C ALA A 18 2.11 -5.66 1.75
N CYS A 19 0.89 -5.11 1.93
CA CYS A 19 0.70 -3.77 2.50
C CYS A 19 1.28 -3.66 3.93
N PHE A 20 1.16 -4.71 4.76
CA PHE A 20 1.71 -4.72 6.11
C PHE A 20 3.24 -4.80 6.14
N PHE A 21 3.86 -5.54 5.22
CA PHE A 21 5.32 -5.49 5.04
C PHE A 21 5.79 -4.08 4.70
N GLN A 22 5.06 -3.40 3.81
CA GLN A 22 5.32 -2.01 3.44
C GLN A 22 5.22 -1.07 4.65
N TYR A 23 4.20 -1.24 5.50
CA TYR A 23 4.10 -0.46 6.73
C TYR A 23 5.29 -0.67 7.67
N GLY A 24 5.76 -1.91 7.82
CA GLY A 24 6.92 -2.18 8.65
C GLY A 24 8.14 -1.37 8.23
N ARG A 25 8.36 -1.23 6.91
CA ARG A 25 9.45 -0.43 6.36
C ARG A 25 9.28 1.06 6.64
N TYR A 26 8.13 1.64 6.30
CA TYR A 26 7.89 3.08 6.50
C TYR A 26 7.76 3.47 7.97
N TRP A 27 7.35 2.53 8.83
CA TRP A 27 7.36 2.73 10.27
C TRP A 27 8.78 2.94 10.82
N ALA A 28 9.79 2.28 10.23
CA ALA A 28 11.18 2.51 10.59
C ALA A 28 11.65 3.91 10.14
N ASP A 29 11.26 4.37 8.95
CA ASP A 29 11.57 5.73 8.46
C ASP A 29 10.88 6.81 9.31
N TRP A 30 9.66 6.52 9.78
CA TRP A 30 8.85 7.45 10.55
C TRP A 30 9.55 7.95 11.83
N ALA A 31 10.47 7.16 12.38
CA ALA A 31 11.28 7.55 13.53
C ALA A 31 12.13 8.82 13.26
N PHE A 32 12.43 9.11 11.99
CA PHE A 32 13.14 10.32 11.55
C PHE A 32 12.16 11.33 10.95
N ASP A 33 11.27 10.88 10.07
CA ASP A 33 10.35 11.76 9.34
C ASP A 33 9.41 12.55 10.24
N TYR A 34 8.92 11.95 11.33
CA TYR A 34 8.01 12.62 12.26
C TYR A 34 8.56 13.98 12.72
N TYR A 35 9.87 14.05 12.97
CA TYR A 35 10.50 15.27 13.44
C TYR A 35 10.66 16.34 12.36
N LEU A 36 10.64 15.96 11.09
CA LEU A 36 10.77 16.87 9.95
C LEU A 36 9.46 17.61 9.66
N ILE A 37 8.32 16.98 9.92
CA ILE A 37 6.99 17.50 9.52
C ILE A 37 6.06 17.84 10.69
N TRP A 38 6.18 17.19 11.84
CA TRP A 38 5.21 17.33 12.95
C TRP A 38 5.82 17.82 14.26
N SER A 39 7.12 18.07 14.32
CA SER A 39 7.80 18.53 15.53
C SER A 39 8.30 19.96 15.41
N ASP A 40 8.36 20.66 16.53
CA ASP A 40 8.96 21.98 16.62
C ASP A 40 10.50 21.86 16.46
N PRO A 41 11.12 22.51 15.45
CA PRO A 41 12.56 22.52 15.27
C PRO A 41 13.31 23.05 16.50
N ALA A 42 12.72 23.97 17.27
CA ALA A 42 13.34 24.53 18.46
C ALA A 42 13.47 23.51 19.60
N ALA A 43 12.54 22.54 19.66
CA ALA A 43 12.57 21.49 20.67
C ALA A 43 13.63 20.41 20.38
N ARG A 44 14.04 20.25 19.11
CA ARG A 44 15.00 19.22 18.67
C ARG A 44 15.92 19.73 17.56
N PRO A 45 16.98 20.47 17.91
CA PRO A 45 17.89 21.07 16.91
C PRO A 45 18.63 20.02 16.06
N ASN A 46 18.88 18.82 16.60
CA ASN A 46 19.63 17.76 15.91
C ASN A 46 18.77 16.87 15.00
N ALA A 47 17.47 17.12 14.89
CA ALA A 47 16.56 16.27 14.11
C ALA A 47 16.95 16.18 12.62
N PHE A 48 17.25 17.34 12.00
CA PHE A 48 17.67 17.41 10.60
C PHE A 48 19.01 16.72 10.36
N ALA A 49 20.01 16.94 11.23
CA ALA A 49 21.32 16.31 11.11
C ALA A 49 21.23 14.77 11.22
N ASN A 50 20.41 14.28 12.16
CA ASN A 50 20.18 12.84 12.33
C ASN A 50 19.49 12.22 11.11
N ALA A 51 18.48 12.90 10.56
CA ALA A 51 17.78 12.45 9.36
C ALA A 51 18.69 12.49 8.12
N ALA A 52 19.50 13.55 7.96
CA ALA A 52 20.49 13.66 6.89
C ALA A 52 21.48 12.49 6.92
N LEU A 53 22.04 12.20 8.10
CA LEU A 53 22.94 11.07 8.28
C LEU A 53 22.27 9.73 7.98
N TYR A 54 21.03 9.55 8.44
CA TYR A 54 20.25 8.34 8.18
C TYR A 54 20.03 8.10 6.67
N TYR A 55 19.51 9.10 5.96
CA TYR A 55 19.21 8.97 4.53
C TYR A 55 20.47 8.97 3.64
N ALA A 56 21.55 9.65 4.05
CA ALA A 56 22.85 9.54 3.38
C ALA A 56 23.42 8.12 3.50
N ASN A 57 23.40 7.53 4.70
CA ASN A 57 23.84 6.15 4.91
C ASN A 57 22.95 5.13 4.17
N GLN A 58 21.66 5.45 4.00
CA GLN A 58 20.72 4.65 3.21
C GLN A 58 21.08 4.66 1.70
N ASN A 59 21.74 5.72 1.23
CA ASN A 59 22.23 5.80 -0.15
C ASN A 59 23.49 4.93 -0.37
N ASP A 60 24.33 4.81 0.66
CA ASP A 60 25.57 4.00 0.63
C ASP A 60 25.31 2.49 0.79
N THR A 61 24.10 2.10 1.19
CA THR A 61 23.73 0.68 1.33
C THR A 61 23.62 0.03 -0.06
N PRO A 62 23.93 -1.28 -0.21
CA PRO A 62 23.85 -1.93 -1.52
C PRO A 62 22.49 -1.72 -2.18
N GLN A 63 22.49 -1.35 -3.46
CA GLN A 63 21.31 -0.90 -4.22
C GLN A 63 20.10 -1.85 -4.12
N VAL A 64 20.32 -3.14 -3.86
CA VAL A 64 19.27 -4.10 -3.50
C VAL A 64 18.27 -3.56 -2.48
N HIS A 65 18.74 -2.89 -1.42
CA HIS A 65 17.86 -2.40 -0.35
C HIS A 65 16.94 -1.26 -0.80
N GLN A 66 17.35 -0.49 -1.81
CA GLN A 66 16.56 0.59 -2.40
C GLN A 66 15.40 0.02 -3.24
N TYR A 67 15.61 -1.13 -3.88
CA TYR A 67 14.60 -1.76 -4.73
C TYR A 67 13.56 -2.61 -3.97
N ILE A 68 13.87 -3.09 -2.76
CA ILE A 68 12.95 -3.95 -1.97
C ILE A 68 11.58 -3.28 -1.83
N SER A 69 11.54 -2.00 -1.48
CA SER A 69 10.29 -1.25 -1.32
C SER A 69 9.48 -1.14 -2.60
N CYS A 70 10.14 -1.10 -3.77
CA CYS A 70 9.47 -1.06 -5.07
C CYS A 70 8.95 -2.45 -5.45
N VAL A 71 9.71 -3.51 -5.15
CA VAL A 71 9.30 -4.90 -5.41
C VAL A 71 8.02 -5.25 -4.67
N ASP A 72 7.88 -4.86 -3.40
CA ASP A 72 6.67 -5.13 -2.63
C ASP A 72 5.44 -4.43 -3.22
N LEU A 73 5.58 -3.17 -3.64
CA LEU A 73 4.52 -2.43 -4.34
C LEU A 73 4.17 -3.07 -5.69
N LEU A 74 5.16 -3.58 -6.42
CA LEU A 74 4.95 -4.26 -7.71
C LEU A 74 4.23 -5.60 -7.54
N ILE A 75 4.59 -6.41 -6.52
CA ILE A 75 3.91 -7.66 -6.22
C ILE A 75 2.44 -7.39 -5.89
N ALA A 76 2.17 -6.38 -5.05
CA ALA A 76 0.80 -5.98 -4.73
C ALA A 76 0.05 -5.47 -5.99
N SER A 77 0.71 -4.69 -6.85
CA SER A 77 0.16 -4.22 -8.12
C SER A 77 -0.25 -5.38 -9.04
N ILE A 78 0.60 -6.41 -9.15
CA ILE A 78 0.33 -7.60 -9.97
C ILE A 78 -0.88 -8.36 -9.41
N GLY A 79 -0.97 -8.52 -8.08
CA GLY A 79 -2.11 -9.16 -7.43
C GLY A 79 -3.44 -8.42 -7.68
N ILE A 80 -3.42 -7.09 -7.62
CA ILE A 80 -4.56 -6.22 -7.92
C ILE A 80 -4.93 -6.31 -9.41
N GLY A 81 -3.96 -6.21 -10.31
CA GLY A 81 -4.16 -6.27 -11.76
C GLY A 81 -4.67 -7.64 -12.25
N ALA A 82 -4.16 -8.73 -11.68
CA ALA A 82 -4.67 -10.08 -11.95
C ALA A 82 -6.12 -10.24 -11.48
N GLY A 83 -6.49 -9.59 -10.37
CA GLY A 83 -7.87 -9.51 -9.91
C GLY A 83 -8.79 -8.78 -10.91
N LEU A 84 -8.31 -7.66 -11.45
CA LEU A 84 -9.03 -6.85 -12.44
C LEU A 84 -9.32 -7.61 -13.74
N ALA A 85 -8.39 -8.48 -14.17
CA ALA A 85 -8.58 -9.32 -15.36
C ALA A 85 -9.78 -10.28 -15.27
N SER A 86 -10.25 -10.61 -14.07
CA SER A 86 -11.48 -11.40 -13.90
C SER A 86 -12.76 -10.61 -14.23
N MET A 87 -12.69 -9.28 -14.44
CA MET A 87 -13.78 -8.41 -14.93
C MET A 87 -15.13 -8.60 -14.20
N ARG A 88 -15.11 -8.85 -12.89
CA ARG A 88 -16.31 -8.87 -12.05
C ARG A 88 -16.58 -7.47 -11.52
N ASP A 89 -17.85 -7.08 -11.39
CA ASP A 89 -18.26 -5.75 -10.90
C ASP A 89 -17.56 -5.36 -9.60
N ALA A 90 -17.41 -6.31 -8.69
CA ALA A 90 -16.68 -6.14 -7.43
C ALA A 90 -15.19 -5.86 -7.62
N ASN A 91 -14.53 -6.64 -8.48
CA ASN A 91 -13.10 -6.47 -8.74
C ASN A 91 -12.84 -5.14 -9.44
N ILE A 92 -13.72 -4.71 -10.35
CA ILE A 92 -13.58 -3.42 -11.05
C ILE A 92 -13.57 -2.27 -10.05
N LEU A 93 -14.49 -2.27 -9.08
CA LEU A 93 -14.56 -1.20 -8.09
C LEU A 93 -13.39 -1.25 -7.10
N PHE A 94 -13.18 -2.39 -6.44
CA PHE A 94 -12.22 -2.50 -5.34
C PHE A 94 -10.77 -2.63 -5.83
N ASP A 95 -10.52 -3.47 -6.83
CA ASP A 95 -9.17 -3.63 -7.39
C ASP A 95 -8.80 -2.43 -8.27
N GLY A 96 -9.75 -1.85 -9.02
CA GLY A 96 -9.50 -0.63 -9.82
C GLY A 96 -9.10 0.58 -8.96
N ALA A 97 -9.84 0.86 -7.89
CA ALA A 97 -9.49 1.93 -6.96
C ALA A 97 -8.16 1.66 -6.24
N SER A 98 -7.92 0.41 -5.85
CA SER A 98 -6.64 0.01 -5.24
C SER A 98 -5.46 0.19 -6.19
N LEU A 99 -5.66 -0.04 -7.50
CA LEU A 99 -4.62 0.14 -8.51
C LEU A 99 -4.25 1.62 -8.68
N VAL A 100 -5.22 2.53 -8.66
CA VAL A 100 -4.96 3.98 -8.71
C VAL A 100 -4.14 4.43 -7.50
N LEU A 101 -4.51 3.98 -6.30
CA LEU A 101 -3.74 4.27 -5.07
C LEU A 101 -2.32 3.70 -5.15
N MET A 102 -2.17 2.50 -5.71
CA MET A 102 -0.88 1.86 -5.89
C MET A 102 0.01 2.62 -6.88
N ILE A 103 -0.54 3.06 -8.00
CA ILE A 103 0.17 3.90 -8.97
C ILE A 103 0.60 5.22 -8.32
N SER A 104 -0.27 5.84 -7.52
CA SER A 104 0.09 7.05 -6.76
C SER A 104 1.26 6.80 -5.81
N ALA A 105 1.26 5.67 -5.10
CA ALA A 105 2.35 5.31 -4.19
C ALA A 105 3.68 5.08 -4.93
N ILE A 106 3.65 4.34 -6.05
CA ILE A 106 4.82 4.10 -6.89
C ILE A 106 5.34 5.42 -7.48
N ALA A 107 4.44 6.28 -7.98
CA ALA A 107 4.81 7.58 -8.52
C ALA A 107 5.53 8.42 -7.45
N SER A 108 4.97 8.57 -6.25
CA SER A 108 5.61 9.30 -5.15
C SER A 108 6.97 8.72 -4.76
N HIS A 109 7.13 7.40 -4.82
CA HIS A 109 8.43 6.78 -4.55
C HIS A 109 9.47 7.15 -5.61
N VAL A 110 9.12 7.04 -6.89
CA VAL A 110 10.04 7.29 -8.00
C VAL A 110 10.35 8.78 -8.16
N THR A 111 9.35 9.67 -8.02
CA THR A 111 9.51 11.10 -8.31
C THR A 111 9.99 11.93 -7.13
N SER A 112 9.75 11.48 -5.89
CA SER A 112 10.13 12.23 -4.69
C SER A 112 11.24 11.53 -3.91
N ILE A 113 11.07 10.25 -3.55
CA ILE A 113 12.00 9.58 -2.62
C ILE A 113 13.36 9.34 -3.25
N ILE A 114 13.41 8.69 -4.41
CA ILE A 114 14.68 8.35 -5.10
C ILE A 114 15.56 9.59 -5.34
N PRO A 115 15.08 10.66 -6.02
CA PRO A 115 15.92 11.82 -6.28
C PRO A 115 16.28 12.60 -5.01
N SER A 116 15.39 12.65 -4.01
CA SER A 116 15.71 13.35 -2.76
C SER A 116 16.75 12.62 -1.91
N ILE A 117 16.75 11.27 -1.87
CA ILE A 117 17.81 10.51 -1.19
C ILE A 117 19.17 10.75 -1.87
N ASP A 118 19.21 10.73 -3.21
CA ASP A 118 20.43 11.01 -3.97
C ASP A 118 20.95 12.45 -3.72
N LEU A 119 20.03 13.42 -3.65
CA LEU A 119 20.35 14.81 -3.34
C LEU A 119 20.91 14.99 -1.93
N VAL A 120 20.31 14.33 -0.92
CA VAL A 120 20.79 14.36 0.47
C VAL A 120 22.22 13.81 0.59
N ALA A 121 22.56 12.79 -0.20
CA ALA A 121 23.89 12.18 -0.17
C ALA A 121 24.98 13.01 -0.89
N LYS A 122 24.61 13.81 -1.89
CA LYS A 122 25.57 14.52 -2.77
C LYS A 122 25.67 16.01 -2.53
N SER A 123 24.60 16.66 -2.05
CA SER A 123 24.61 18.11 -1.86
C SER A 123 25.45 18.49 -0.64
N SER A 124 26.04 19.69 -0.70
CA SER A 124 26.72 20.34 0.44
C SER A 124 25.94 21.55 0.94
N ASN A 125 24.82 21.89 0.28
CA ASN A 125 23.96 23.00 0.64
C ASN A 125 22.91 22.53 1.66
N GLU A 126 22.96 23.09 2.87
CA GLU A 126 22.07 22.69 3.98
C GLU A 126 20.59 22.94 3.66
N ASP A 127 20.28 24.01 2.92
CA ASP A 127 18.89 24.34 2.57
C ASP A 127 18.31 23.32 1.58
N GLU A 128 19.09 22.89 0.59
CA GLU A 128 18.71 21.85 -0.37
C GLU A 128 18.50 20.50 0.31
N ILE A 129 19.40 20.13 1.23
CA ILE A 129 19.28 18.90 2.03
C ILE A 129 18.01 18.94 2.87
N MET A 130 17.74 20.07 3.53
CA MET A 130 16.55 20.23 4.36
C MET A 130 15.26 20.14 3.55
N GLU A 131 15.21 20.73 2.35
CA GLU A 131 14.06 20.60 1.45
C GLU A 131 13.88 19.16 0.96
N ALA A 132 14.97 18.48 0.58
CA ALA A 132 14.95 17.10 0.17
C ALA A 132 14.45 16.16 1.27
N LEU A 133 14.91 16.34 2.51
CA LEU A 133 14.46 15.57 3.67
C LEU A 133 12.96 15.74 3.93
N LYS A 134 12.45 16.98 3.85
CA LYS A 134 11.00 17.24 3.97
C LYS A 134 10.21 16.59 2.84
N ASN A 135 10.73 16.60 1.62
CA ASN A 135 10.11 15.95 0.47
C ASN A 135 10.00 14.43 0.66
N ILE A 136 11.05 13.78 1.21
CA ILE A 136 11.02 12.36 1.58
C ILE A 136 9.91 12.08 2.61
N ALA A 137 9.87 12.85 3.70
CA ALA A 137 8.87 12.67 4.76
C ALA A 137 7.42 12.83 4.27
N VAL A 138 7.18 13.81 3.39
CA VAL A 138 5.87 14.03 2.75
C VAL A 138 5.52 12.84 1.84
N ALA A 139 6.48 12.37 1.03
CA ALA A 139 6.25 11.24 0.14
C ALA A 139 5.93 9.95 0.92
N HIS A 140 6.64 9.66 2.02
CA HIS A 140 6.32 8.54 2.91
C HIS A 140 4.90 8.67 3.47
N THR A 141 4.48 9.87 3.88
CA THR A 141 3.11 10.12 4.37
C THR A 141 2.05 9.84 3.30
N ILE A 142 2.30 10.25 2.05
CA ILE A 142 1.41 9.97 0.91
C ILE A 142 1.31 8.46 0.67
N ILE A 143 2.44 7.76 0.64
CA ILE A 143 2.47 6.31 0.39
C ILE A 143 1.74 5.55 1.50
N VAL A 144 2.01 5.87 2.77
CA VAL A 144 1.33 5.26 3.92
C VAL A 144 -0.19 5.49 3.84
N THR A 145 -0.62 6.69 3.45
CA THR A 145 -2.05 7.01 3.27
C THR A 145 -2.67 6.21 2.12
N ALA A 146 -1.97 6.09 0.98
CA ALA A 146 -2.44 5.30 -0.15
C ALA A 146 -2.56 3.81 0.22
N VAL A 147 -1.53 3.24 0.87
CA VAL A 147 -1.54 1.85 1.36
C VAL A 147 -2.67 1.63 2.37
N THR A 148 -2.96 2.62 3.22
CA THR A 148 -4.13 2.58 4.13
C THR A 148 -5.43 2.46 3.36
N GLY A 149 -5.60 3.28 2.33
CA GLY A 149 -6.76 3.19 1.44
C GLY A 149 -6.90 1.82 0.80
N ILE A 150 -5.80 1.21 0.34
CA ILE A 150 -5.79 -0.13 -0.26
C ILE A 150 -6.23 -1.17 0.76
N VAL A 151 -5.66 -1.18 1.97
CA VAL A 151 -6.06 -2.13 3.01
C VAL A 151 -7.55 -2.02 3.31
N LEU A 152 -8.09 -0.80 3.45
CA LEU A 152 -9.52 -0.57 3.68
C LEU A 152 -10.38 -1.10 2.52
N LEU A 153 -9.99 -0.84 1.28
CA LEU A 153 -10.68 -1.34 0.10
C LEU A 153 -10.67 -2.87 0.03
N GLN A 154 -9.55 -3.52 0.33
CA GLN A 154 -9.42 -4.97 0.28
C GLN A 154 -10.19 -5.65 1.42
N VAL A 155 -10.23 -5.05 2.61
CA VAL A 155 -11.07 -5.51 3.71
C VAL A 155 -12.56 -5.34 3.36
N ALA A 156 -12.96 -4.21 2.79
CA ALA A 156 -14.32 -4.00 2.31
C ALA A 156 -14.71 -5.04 1.24
N HIS A 157 -13.81 -5.30 0.29
CA HIS A 157 -13.98 -6.31 -0.74
C HIS A 157 -14.25 -7.70 -0.13
N TYR A 158 -13.47 -8.09 0.89
CA TYR A 158 -13.68 -9.36 1.60
C TYR A 158 -15.09 -9.47 2.23
N PHE A 159 -15.55 -8.39 2.89
CA PHE A 159 -16.90 -8.38 3.47
C PHE A 159 -18.00 -8.45 2.42
N CYS A 160 -17.83 -7.76 1.28
CA CYS A 160 -18.77 -7.81 0.16
C CYS A 160 -18.87 -9.22 -0.43
N ILE A 161 -17.74 -9.88 -0.72
CA ILE A 161 -17.72 -11.25 -1.25
C ILE A 161 -18.47 -12.21 -0.31
N ARG A 162 -18.19 -12.14 1.00
CA ARG A 162 -18.84 -13.02 1.96
C ARG A 162 -20.33 -12.74 2.10
N ARG A 163 -20.76 -11.49 1.91
CA ARG A 163 -22.17 -11.14 1.95
C ARG A 163 -22.90 -11.70 0.73
N TRP A 164 -22.37 -11.50 -0.48
CA TRP A 164 -22.98 -12.02 -1.71
C TRP A 164 -23.03 -13.54 -1.72
N ALA A 165 -21.97 -14.22 -1.26
CA ALA A 165 -21.97 -15.69 -1.15
C ALA A 165 -23.07 -16.22 -0.22
N ARG A 166 -23.40 -15.50 0.87
CA ARG A 166 -24.51 -15.85 1.76
C ARG A 166 -25.88 -15.62 1.11
N GLU A 167 -26.01 -14.53 0.36
CA GLU A 167 -27.23 -14.18 -0.38
C GLU A 167 -27.53 -15.26 -1.45
N ASP A 168 -26.53 -15.62 -2.26
CA ASP A 168 -26.63 -16.67 -3.29
C ASP A 168 -27.02 -18.03 -2.70
N ALA A 169 -26.38 -18.44 -1.60
CA ALA A 169 -26.69 -19.71 -0.92
C ALA A 169 -28.14 -19.76 -0.40
N ALA A 170 -28.64 -18.63 0.11
CA ALA A 170 -30.02 -18.52 0.57
C ALA A 170 -31.02 -18.62 -0.59
N GLU A 171 -30.71 -18.01 -1.74
CA GLU A 171 -31.52 -18.11 -2.95
C GLU A 171 -31.58 -19.54 -3.49
N HIS A 172 -30.43 -20.20 -3.66
CA HIS A 172 -30.38 -21.61 -4.11
C HIS A 172 -31.22 -22.54 -3.22
N THR A 173 -31.17 -22.33 -1.89
CA THR A 173 -31.96 -23.10 -0.94
C THR A 173 -33.47 -22.85 -1.10
N LYS A 174 -33.89 -21.60 -1.34
CA LYS A 174 -35.30 -21.25 -1.62
C LYS A 174 -35.77 -21.88 -2.93
N HIS A 175 -34.96 -21.84 -3.99
CA HIS A 175 -35.28 -22.46 -5.28
C HIS A 175 -35.40 -23.99 -5.19
N ALA A 176 -34.49 -24.65 -4.47
CA ALA A 176 -34.55 -26.10 -4.24
C ALA A 176 -35.82 -26.53 -3.48
N LYS A 177 -36.24 -25.76 -2.46
CA LYS A 177 -37.50 -26.00 -1.74
C LYS A 177 -38.73 -25.81 -2.63
N LYS A 178 -38.75 -24.78 -3.49
CA LYS A 178 -39.85 -24.55 -4.45
C LYS A 178 -39.98 -25.68 -5.48
N HIS A 179 -38.88 -26.22 -5.99
CA HIS A 179 -38.92 -27.35 -6.92
C HIS A 179 -39.44 -28.63 -6.27
N LYS A 180 -39.06 -28.93 -5.03
CA LYS A 180 -39.60 -30.08 -4.28
C LYS A 180 -41.10 -29.96 -4.03
N HIS A 181 -41.61 -28.75 -3.81
CA HIS A 181 -43.05 -28.53 -3.58
C HIS A 181 -43.90 -28.66 -4.86
N LYS A 182 -43.32 -28.44 -6.05
CA LYS A 182 -44.02 -28.60 -7.33
C LYS A 182 -44.02 -30.03 -7.89
N ALA A 183 -43.23 -30.93 -7.30
CA ALA A 183 -43.13 -32.33 -7.72
C ALA A 183 -44.03 -33.29 -6.91
N HIS A 184 -44.79 -32.74 -5.95
CA HIS A 184 -45.86 -33.38 -5.20
C HIS A 184 -47.20 -32.74 -5.60
#